data_AF-A0A6B2UFI0-F1
#
_entry.id   AF-A0A6B2UFI0-F1
#
_cell.length_a   1.000
_cell.length_b   1.000
_cell.length_c   1.000
_cell.angle_alpha   90.00
_cell.angle_beta   90.00
_cell.angle_gamma   90.00
#
_symmetry.space_group_name_H-M   'P 1'
#
loop_
_entity.id
_entity.type
_entity.pdbx_description
1 polymer ?
#
loop_
_entity_poly.entity_id
_entity_poly.type
_entity_poly.pdbx_seq_one_letter_code
_entity_poly.pdbx_strand_id
1 'polypeptide(L)'
;MPKAEFTSYYGRPILKKPSWAASDIAGYFFLGGLAGAGSVLAAGAHLTGRPTTASALKVSSLGAIGLSAAALVHDLGRPARFVNMLRVLKPTSPMSVGSWLLSGYGGCAGLAALTAVAGRMPRLRP
;
A
#
# COMPACT_ATOMS: atom_id res chain seq x y z
N MET A 1 22.30 10.46 -46.78
CA MET A 1 22.17 10.32 -45.31
C MET A 1 21.81 11.69 -44.74
N PRO A 2 20.79 11.83 -43.88
CA PRO A 2 20.51 13.11 -43.23
C PRO A 2 21.65 13.51 -42.29
N LYS A 3 21.93 14.81 -42.20
CA LYS A 3 23.04 15.39 -41.43
C LYS A 3 22.69 15.34 -39.94
N ALA A 4 23.55 14.78 -39.10
CA ALA A 4 23.32 14.69 -37.66
C ALA A 4 23.32 16.10 -37.03
N GLU A 5 22.24 16.46 -36.31
CA GLU A 5 22.23 17.65 -35.45
C GLU A 5 22.91 17.32 -34.12
N PHE A 6 24.01 18.00 -33.82
CA PHE A 6 24.73 17.84 -32.55
C PHE A 6 24.11 18.75 -31.49
N THR A 7 23.32 18.18 -30.57
CA THR A 7 22.81 18.92 -29.41
C THR A 7 23.86 18.96 -28.30
N SER A 8 24.16 20.15 -27.76
CA SER A 8 25.11 20.31 -26.66
C SER A 8 24.60 19.68 -25.36
N TYR A 9 25.49 19.00 -24.64
CA TYR A 9 25.24 18.45 -23.30
C TYR A 9 25.15 19.56 -22.24
N TYR A 10 25.87 20.67 -22.45
CA TYR A 10 25.88 21.81 -21.54
C TYR A 10 24.51 22.49 -21.52
N GLY A 11 23.95 22.69 -20.32
CA GLY A 11 22.63 23.29 -20.11
C GLY A 11 21.49 22.27 -19.95
N ARG A 12 21.74 20.97 -20.08
CA ARG A 12 20.76 19.94 -19.72
C ARG A 12 20.79 19.67 -18.21
N PRO A 13 19.62 19.50 -17.56
CA PRO A 13 19.56 19.07 -16.16
C PRO A 13 20.32 17.76 -15.97
N ILE A 14 21.18 17.70 -14.96
CA ILE A 14 21.93 16.49 -14.60
C ILE A 14 20.97 15.36 -14.20
N LEU A 15 19.83 15.72 -13.60
CA LEU A 15 18.80 14.79 -13.15
C LEU A 15 17.56 14.86 -14.04
N LYS A 16 16.98 13.69 -14.32
CA LYS A 16 15.64 13.62 -14.88
C LYS A 16 14.65 14.19 -13.87
N LYS A 17 13.65 14.94 -14.37
CA LYS A 17 12.55 15.40 -13.52
C LYS A 17 11.86 14.18 -12.88
N PRO A 18 11.47 14.28 -11.61
CA PRO A 18 10.66 13.26 -10.97
C PRO A 18 9.38 13.08 -11.79
N SER A 19 9.08 11.83 -12.15
CA SER A 19 7.88 11.47 -12.91
C SER A 19 6.67 11.21 -12.01
N TRP A 20 6.85 11.20 -10.69
CA TRP A 20 5.78 10.94 -9.73
C TRP A 20 4.91 12.19 -9.52
N ALA A 21 3.61 11.99 -9.37
CA ALA A 21 2.68 13.04 -8.97
C ALA A 21 2.61 13.10 -7.43
N ALA A 22 2.71 14.30 -6.86
CA ALA A 22 2.68 14.46 -5.40
C ALA A 22 1.37 13.95 -4.77
N SER A 23 0.27 14.02 -5.52
CA SER A 23 -1.04 13.48 -5.15
C SER A 23 -1.01 11.97 -4.91
N ASP A 24 -0.30 11.24 -5.76
CA ASP A 24 -0.32 9.78 -5.76
C ASP A 24 0.45 9.28 -4.55
N ILE A 25 1.65 9.84 -4.33
CA ILE A 25 2.48 9.56 -3.15
C ILE A 25 1.74 9.88 -1.86
N ALA A 26 1.25 11.10 -1.71
CA ALA A 26 0.54 11.50 -0.49
C ALA A 26 -0.70 10.61 -0.26
N GLY A 27 -1.42 10.27 -1.33
CA GLY A 27 -2.61 9.43 -1.29
C GLY A 27 -2.33 8.04 -0.76
N TYR A 28 -1.41 7.28 -1.37
CA TYR A 28 -1.15 5.91 -0.92
C TYR A 28 -0.48 5.85 0.46
N PHE A 29 0.34 6.84 0.83
CA PHE A 29 0.92 6.94 2.17
C PHE A 29 -0.16 7.21 3.23
N PHE A 30 -1.06 8.16 2.97
CA PHE A 30 -2.17 8.45 3.88
C PHE A 30 -3.09 7.23 4.05
N LEU A 31 -3.48 6.60 2.94
CA LEU A 31 -4.34 5.42 2.96
C LEU A 31 -3.66 4.22 3.66
N GLY A 32 -2.36 4.04 3.46
CA GLY A 32 -1.57 3.03 4.18
C GLY A 32 -1.55 3.30 5.69
N GLY A 33 -1.34 4.56 6.11
CA GLY A 33 -1.39 4.97 7.51
C GLY A 33 -2.78 4.80 8.13
N LEU A 34 -3.83 5.20 7.42
CA LEU A 34 -5.23 5.04 7.83
C LEU A 34 -5.57 3.56 8.04
N ALA A 35 -5.11 2.69 7.13
CA ALA A 35 -5.31 1.26 7.26
C ALA A 35 -4.66 0.70 8.54
N GLY A 36 -3.39 1.02 8.77
CA GLY A 36 -2.63 0.58 9.95
C GLY A 36 -3.27 1.07 11.25
N ALA A 37 -3.59 2.35 11.35
CA ALA A 37 -4.27 2.92 12.52
C ALA A 37 -5.65 2.28 12.76
N GLY A 38 -6.43 2.06 11.70
CA GLY A 38 -7.71 1.36 11.78
C GLY A 38 -7.58 -0.06 12.33
N SER A 39 -6.51 -0.78 11.98
CA SER A 39 -6.27 -2.15 12.46
C SER A 39 -5.83 -2.19 13.92
N VAL A 40 -5.04 -1.21 14.36
CA VAL A 40 -4.71 -1.03 15.79
C VAL A 40 -5.98 -0.73 16.60
N LEU A 41 -6.82 0.18 16.11
CA LEU A 41 -8.13 0.47 16.73
C LEU A 41 -9.04 -0.76 16.72
N ALA A 42 -9.03 -1.57 15.66
CA ALA A 42 -9.82 -2.79 15.58
C ALA A 42 -9.39 -3.80 16.64
N ALA A 43 -8.08 -3.92 16.90
CA ALA A 43 -7.55 -4.76 17.97
C ALA A 43 -8.01 -4.24 19.35
N GLY A 44 -7.92 -2.94 19.61
CA GLY A 44 -8.43 -2.33 20.84
C GLY A 44 -9.95 -2.50 21.02
N ALA A 45 -10.72 -2.35 19.95
CA ALA A 45 -12.16 -2.59 19.95
C ALA A 45 -12.49 -4.07 20.26
N HIS A 46 -11.66 -4.99 19.77
CA HIS A 46 -11.81 -6.41 20.07
C HIS A 46 -11.54 -6.71 21.55
N LEU A 47 -10.44 -6.17 22.10
CA LEU A 47 -10.07 -6.33 23.51
C LEU A 47 -11.08 -5.70 24.49
N THR A 48 -11.79 -4.65 24.05
CA THR A 48 -12.83 -3.97 24.85
C THR A 48 -14.23 -4.54 24.65
N GLY A 49 -14.37 -5.67 23.95
CA GLY A 49 -15.65 -6.36 23.78
C GLY A 49 -16.62 -5.64 22.82
N ARG A 50 -16.12 -4.88 21.85
CA ARG A 50 -16.90 -4.13 20.84
C ARG A 50 -16.78 -4.78 19.45
N PRO A 51 -17.41 -5.95 19.21
CA PRO A 51 -17.19 -6.74 18.01
C PRO A 51 -17.70 -6.07 16.72
N THR A 52 -18.77 -5.28 16.80
CA THR A 52 -19.32 -4.53 15.67
C THR A 52 -18.34 -3.46 15.20
N THR A 53 -17.81 -2.67 16.14
CA THR A 53 -16.77 -1.66 15.88
C THR A 53 -15.49 -2.30 15.35
N ALA A 54 -15.04 -3.41 15.95
CA ALA A 54 -13.86 -4.13 15.48
C ALA A 54 -14.03 -4.64 14.04
N SER A 55 -15.23 -5.12 13.68
CA SER A 55 -15.52 -5.59 12.32
C SER A 55 -15.55 -4.45 11.30
N ALA A 56 -16.22 -3.34 11.64
CA ALA A 56 -16.24 -2.15 10.80
C ALA A 56 -14.82 -1.61 10.53
N LEU A 57 -13.97 -1.56 11.57
CA LEU A 57 -12.59 -1.12 11.46
C LEU A 57 -11.71 -2.06 10.62
N LYS A 58 -11.90 -3.38 10.71
CA LYS A 58 -11.18 -4.34 9.85
C LYS A 58 -11.56 -4.15 8.38
N VAL A 59 -12.84 -3.95 8.09
CA VAL A 59 -13.33 -3.73 6.72
C VAL A 59 -12.85 -2.39 6.16
N SER A 60 -12.90 -1.32 6.95
CA SER A 60 -12.40 -0.01 6.51
C SER A 60 -10.88 -0.02 6.33
N SER A 61 -10.12 -0.70 7.21
CA SER A 61 -8.69 -0.95 7.03
C SER A 61 -8.38 -1.71 5.74
N LEU A 62 -9.16 -2.74 5.42
CA LEU A 62 -9.02 -3.48 4.16
C LEU A 62 -9.28 -2.58 2.94
N GLY A 63 -10.33 -1.75 3.01
CA GLY A 63 -10.61 -0.77 1.96
C GLY A 63 -9.47 0.22 1.76
N ALA A 64 -8.96 0.79 2.86
CA ALA A 64 -7.86 1.75 2.85
C ALA A 64 -6.57 1.14 2.28
N ILE A 65 -6.19 -0.08 2.69
CA ILE A 65 -4.97 -0.72 2.18
C ILE A 65 -5.12 -1.14 0.71
N GLY A 66 -6.32 -1.56 0.29
CA GLY A 66 -6.62 -1.84 -1.11
C GLY A 66 -6.51 -0.61 -2.00
N LEU A 67 -7.05 0.53 -1.56
CA LEU A 67 -6.90 1.81 -2.25
C LEU A 67 -5.44 2.29 -2.27
N SER A 68 -4.70 2.11 -1.18
CA SER A 68 -3.25 2.40 -1.13
C SER A 68 -2.49 1.59 -2.18
N ALA A 69 -2.78 0.28 -2.28
CA ALA A 69 -2.16 -0.58 -3.29
C ALA A 69 -2.51 -0.17 -4.73
N ALA A 70 -3.79 0.15 -4.98
CA ALA A 70 -4.23 0.59 -6.30
C ALA A 70 -3.56 1.91 -6.72
N ALA A 71 -3.48 2.88 -5.81
CA ALA A 71 -2.80 4.15 -6.05
C ALA A 71 -1.29 3.96 -6.29
N LEU A 72 -0.63 3.04 -5.57
CA LEU A 72 0.76 2.70 -5.83
C LEU A 72 0.94 2.07 -7.22
N VAL A 73 0.10 1.10 -7.59
CA VAL A 73 0.15 0.48 -8.93
C VAL A 73 -0.07 1.52 -10.04
N HIS A 74 -0.95 2.49 -9.81
CA HIS A 74 -1.16 3.63 -10.70
C HIS A 74 0.09 4.49 -10.85
N ASP A 75 0.73 4.90 -9.74
CA ASP A 75 1.99 5.68 -9.76
C ASP A 75 3.12 4.94 -10.49
N LEU A 76 3.17 3.60 -10.35
CA LEU A 76 4.15 2.77 -11.06
C LEU A 76 3.88 2.70 -12.57
N GLY A 77 2.67 3.01 -13.05
CA GLY A 77 2.25 3.02 -14.46
C GLY A 77 2.22 1.66 -15.18
N ARG A 78 2.83 0.62 -14.59
CA ARG A 78 2.77 -0.77 -15.09
C ARG A 78 2.61 -1.75 -13.93
N PRO A 79 1.52 -2.53 -13.87
CA PRO A 79 1.23 -3.42 -12.73
C PRO A 79 2.29 -4.48 -12.50
N ALA A 80 2.95 -4.95 -13.57
CA ALA A 80 4.05 -5.91 -13.48
C ALA A 80 5.23 -5.40 -12.63
N ARG A 81 5.42 -4.08 -12.49
CA ARG A 81 6.51 -3.52 -11.66
C ARG A 81 6.30 -3.83 -10.19
N PHE A 82 5.07 -3.75 -9.68
CA PHE A 82 4.75 -4.11 -8.31
C PHE A 82 5.10 -5.58 -8.04
N VAL A 83 4.65 -6.48 -8.91
CA VAL A 83 4.94 -7.93 -8.78
C VAL A 83 6.44 -8.22 -8.87
N ASN A 84 7.16 -7.51 -9.75
CA ASN A 84 8.61 -7.65 -9.87
C ASN A 84 9.35 -7.21 -8.58
N MET A 85 8.82 -6.24 -7.86
CA MET A 85 9.40 -5.79 -6.59
C MET A 85 9.23 -6.80 -5.46
N LEU A 86 8.14 -7.59 -5.48
CA LEU A 86 7.91 -8.67 -4.53
C LEU A 86 8.83 -9.89 -4.74
N ARG A 87 9.75 -9.85 -5.70
CA ARG A 87 10.75 -10.91 -5.91
C ARG A 87 12.02 -10.70 -5.07
N VAL A 88 12.28 -9.47 -4.62
CA VAL A 88 13.53 -9.10 -3.94
C VAL A 88 13.21 -8.37 -2.64
N LEU A 89 13.79 -8.85 -1.54
CA LEU A 89 13.79 -8.18 -0.24
C LEU A 89 15.02 -7.28 -0.15
N LYS A 90 14.84 -5.96 -0.23
CA LYS A 90 15.92 -4.97 -0.12
C LYS A 90 15.66 -4.00 1.04
N PRO A 91 16.17 -4.30 2.25
CA PRO A 91 15.91 -3.48 3.45
C PRO A 91 16.36 -2.02 3.33
N THR A 92 17.38 -1.75 2.52
CA THR A 92 17.90 -0.39 2.27
C THR A 92 17.03 0.42 1.30
N SER A 93 15.99 -0.18 0.72
CA SER A 93 15.07 0.48 -0.21
C SER A 93 13.69 0.65 0.42
N PRO A 94 13.27 1.90 0.74
CA PRO A 94 11.95 2.18 1.29
C PRO A 94 10.81 1.61 0.43
N MET A 95 10.99 1.62 -0.90
CA MET A 95 10.00 1.11 -1.84
C MET A 95 9.88 -0.43 -1.81
N SER A 96 10.99 -1.15 -1.65
CA SER A 96 10.96 -2.61 -1.47
C SER A 96 10.28 -2.98 -0.14
N VAL A 97 10.71 -2.35 0.96
CA VAL A 97 10.12 -2.55 2.30
C VAL A 97 8.62 -2.23 2.28
N GLY A 98 8.23 -1.09 1.69
CA GLY A 98 6.84 -0.67 1.58
C GLY A 98 5.98 -1.66 0.79
N SER A 99 6.48 -2.19 -0.32
CA SER A 99 5.72 -3.16 -1.14
C SER A 99 5.52 -4.51 -0.44
N TRP A 100 6.54 -4.95 0.30
CA TRP A 100 6.44 -6.15 1.13
C TRP A 100 5.51 -5.97 2.33
N LEU A 101 5.58 -4.81 3.02
CA LEU A 101 4.64 -4.46 4.07
C LEU A 101 3.21 -4.42 3.54
N LEU A 102 2.98 -3.73 2.41
CA LEU A 102 1.68 -3.61 1.77
C LEU A 102 1.09 -4.99 1.44
N SER A 103 1.91 -5.89 0.91
CA SER A 103 1.48 -7.25 0.56
C SER A 103 1.20 -8.12 1.78
N GLY A 104 2.12 -8.13 2.75
CA GLY A 104 1.98 -8.93 3.97
C GLY A 104 0.82 -8.45 4.84
N TYR A 105 0.77 -7.15 5.13
CA TYR A 105 -0.31 -6.55 5.89
C TYR A 105 -1.64 -6.63 5.13
N GLY A 106 -1.66 -6.36 3.82
CA GLY A 106 -2.87 -6.47 3.00
C GLY A 106 -3.48 -7.87 3.03
N GLY A 107 -2.64 -8.92 2.94
CA GLY A 107 -3.08 -10.31 3.10
C GLY A 107 -3.71 -10.57 4.48
N CYS A 108 -3.02 -10.16 5.55
CA CYS A 108 -3.53 -10.31 6.92
C CYS A 108 -4.83 -9.52 7.17
N ALA A 109 -4.91 -8.28 6.69
CA ALA A 109 -6.10 -7.44 6.79
C ALA A 109 -7.28 -8.06 6.02
N GLY A 110 -7.01 -8.63 4.84
CA GLY A 110 -7.98 -9.41 4.06
C GLY A 110 -8.56 -10.57 4.85
N LEU A 111 -7.70 -11.41 5.42
CA LEU A 111 -8.12 -12.53 6.27
C LEU A 111 -8.92 -12.06 7.50
N ALA A 112 -8.48 -10.98 8.15
CA ALA A 112 -9.16 -10.42 9.32
C ALA A 112 -10.56 -9.88 8.99
N ALA A 113 -10.71 -9.18 7.88
CA ALA A 113 -12.00 -8.67 7.43
C ALA A 113 -12.92 -9.82 6.96
N LEU A 114 -12.39 -10.79 6.19
CA LEU A 114 -13.15 -11.96 5.76
C LEU A 114 -13.68 -12.76 6.94
N THR A 115 -12.86 -13.00 7.96
CA THR A 115 -13.29 -13.71 9.18
C THR A 115 -14.33 -12.92 9.99
N ALA A 116 -14.21 -11.59 10.02
CA ALA A 116 -15.18 -10.71 10.67
C ALA A 116 -16.55 -10.71 9.95
N VAL A 117 -16.56 -10.68 8.62
CA VAL A 117 -17.79 -10.63 7.81
C VAL A 117 -18.44 -12.02 7.68
N ALA A 118 -17.65 -13.07 7.49
CA ALA A 118 -18.18 -14.43 7.31
C ALA A 118 -18.79 -15.03 8.59
N GLY A 119 -18.67 -14.37 9.74
CA GLY A 119 -19.21 -14.85 11.02
C GLY A 119 -18.63 -16.20 11.50
N ARG A 120 -17.56 -16.70 10.86
CA ARG A 120 -17.10 -18.09 10.97
C ARG A 120 -16.26 -18.40 12.22
N MET A 121 -16.03 -17.45 13.12
CA MET A 121 -15.44 -17.75 14.44
C MET A 121 -16.10 -16.95 15.57
N PRO A 122 -17.25 -17.41 16.10
CA PRO A 122 -17.74 -16.97 17.41
C PRO A 122 -16.85 -17.44 18.58
N ARG A 123 -15.89 -18.35 18.32
CA ARG A 123 -15.12 -19.12 19.32
C ARG A 123 -13.73 -18.58 19.67
N LEU A 124 -13.33 -17.42 19.14
CA LEU A 124 -12.21 -16.63 19.70
C LEU A 124 -12.74 -15.50 20.59
N ARG A 125 -13.83 -15.79 21.31
CA ARG A 125 -14.24 -15.07 22.52
C ARG A 125 -13.55 -15.80 23.68
N PRO A 126 -12.44 -15.30 24.24
CA PRO A 126 -12.09 -15.69 25.61
C PRO A 126 -13.21 -15.27 26.56
#